data_AF-A0A3M1S815-F1
#
_entry.id   AF-A0A3M1S815-F1
#
_cell.length_a   1.000
_cell.length_b   1.000
_cell.length_c   1.000
_cell.angle_alpha   90.00
_cell.angle_beta   90.00
_cell.angle_gamma   90.00
#
_symmetry.space_group_name_H-M   'P 1'
#
loop_
_entity.id
_entity.type
_entity.pdbx_description
1 polymer ?
#
loop_
_entity_poly.entity_id
_entity_poly.type
_entity_poly.pdbx_seq_one_letter_code
_entity_poly.pdbx_strand_id
1 'polypeptide(L)'
;MKNPALDILITLNNYSHDIATALLAVGGIMMYLLYRGRKRLLEDGGGVFFSRVYKKVKTIAEASLAWILIAGVPRTIFYKRYEWSDLSGDLQIVAIIIKHIVMFLLVGLLSFYWIRLSRINKSILAKEERRH
;
A
#
# COMPACT_ATOMS: atom_id res chain seq x y z
N MET A 1 -7.59 3.21 35.31
CA MET A 1 -7.07 4.54 34.91
C MET A 1 -6.71 4.48 33.43
N LYS A 2 -7.28 5.36 32.60
CA LYS A 2 -6.83 5.51 31.20
C LYS A 2 -5.35 5.90 31.24
N ASN A 3 -4.47 5.12 30.59
CA ASN A 3 -3.05 5.46 30.53
C ASN A 3 -2.85 6.38 29.32
N PRO A 4 -2.71 7.70 29.52
CA PRO A 4 -2.69 8.65 28.40
C PRO A 4 -1.54 8.39 27.43
N ALA A 5 -0.42 7.83 27.91
CA ALA A 5 0.69 7.46 27.04
C ALA A 5 0.32 6.30 26.10
N LEU A 6 -0.43 5.32 26.60
CA LEU A 6 -0.88 4.17 25.79
C LEU A 6 -1.93 4.60 24.75
N ASP A 7 -2.81 5.53 25.11
CA ASP A 7 -3.82 6.10 24.21
C ASP A 7 -3.19 6.90 23.06
N ILE A 8 -2.13 7.67 23.36
CA ILE A 8 -1.33 8.39 22.35
C ILE A 8 -0.63 7.40 21.41
N LEU A 9 -0.02 6.33 21.95
CA LEU A 9 0.68 5.33 21.14
C LEU A 9 -0.27 4.57 20.20
N ILE A 10 -1.47 4.20 20.67
CA ILE A 10 -2.50 3.55 19.83
C ILE A 10 -2.97 4.52 18.73
N THR A 11 -3.20 5.78 19.08
CA THR A 11 -3.61 6.81 18.12
C THR A 11 -2.54 7.02 17.05
N LEU A 12 -1.27 7.13 17.46
CA LEU A 12 -0.14 7.27 16.55
C LEU A 12 0.01 6.04 15.64
N ASN A 13 -0.13 4.84 16.20
CA ASN A 13 -0.11 3.59 15.43
C ASN A 13 -1.21 3.57 14.37
N ASN A 14 -2.44 3.96 14.75
CA ASN A 14 -3.58 4.05 13.84
C ASN A 14 -3.34 5.04 12.70
N TYR A 15 -2.83 6.24 12.99
CA TYR A 15 -2.46 7.21 11.95
C TYR A 15 -1.35 6.68 11.05
N SER A 16 -0.31 6.05 11.60
CA SER A 16 0.79 5.51 10.81
C SER A 16 0.34 4.37 9.88
N HIS A 17 -0.58 3.52 10.35
CA HIS A 17 -1.20 2.46 9.55
C HIS A 17 -2.00 3.05 8.38
N ASP A 18 -2.79 4.10 8.63
CA ASP A 18 -3.56 4.78 7.58
C ASP A 18 -2.64 5.45 6.55
N ILE A 19 -1.54 6.09 6.99
CA ILE A 19 -0.51 6.66 6.10
C ILE A 19 0.13 5.57 5.24
N ALA A 20 0.49 4.43 5.84
CA ALA A 20 1.06 3.31 5.09
C ALA A 20 0.08 2.76 4.05
N THR A 21 -1.22 2.72 4.37
CA THR A 21 -2.24 2.30 3.41
C THR A 21 -2.37 3.30 2.26
N ALA A 22 -2.30 4.61 2.54
CA ALA A 22 -2.27 5.64 1.49
C ALA A 22 -1.01 5.54 0.61
N LEU A 23 0.16 5.29 1.19
CA LEU A 23 1.40 5.09 0.43
C LEU A 23 1.33 3.86 -0.46
N LEU A 24 0.77 2.76 0.05
CA LEU A 24 0.54 1.54 -0.73
C LEU A 24 -0.41 1.82 -1.92
N ALA A 25 -1.49 2.57 -1.69
CA ALA A 25 -2.42 3.00 -2.72
C ALA A 25 -1.74 3.85 -3.80
N VAL A 26 -0.99 4.88 -3.41
CA VAL A 26 -0.26 5.75 -4.34
C VAL A 26 0.78 4.95 -5.13
N GLY A 27 1.54 4.08 -4.46
CA GLY A 27 2.50 3.20 -5.12
C GLY A 27 1.84 2.28 -6.15
N GLY A 28 0.66 1.75 -5.83
CA GLY A 28 -0.15 0.98 -6.76
C GLY A 28 -0.64 1.77 -7.98
N ILE A 29 -1.13 3.00 -7.78
CA ILE A 29 -1.52 3.90 -8.88
C ILE A 29 -0.31 4.19 -9.78
N MET A 30 0.86 4.46 -9.19
CA MET A 30 2.10 4.65 -9.93
C MET A 30 2.47 3.42 -10.77
N MET A 31 2.32 2.20 -10.23
CA MET A 31 2.52 0.96 -10.97
C MET A 31 1.53 0.82 -12.14
N TYR A 32 0.27 1.19 -11.95
CA TYR A 32 -0.74 1.20 -13.00
C TYR A 32 -0.40 2.21 -14.13
N LEU A 33 0.03 3.42 -13.76
CA LEU A 33 0.43 4.45 -14.73
C LEU A 33 1.67 4.01 -15.51
N LEU A 34 2.69 3.44 -14.83
CA LEU A 34 3.85 2.84 -15.49
C LEU A 34 3.45 1.70 -16.43
N TYR A 35 2.52 0.83 -16.01
CA TYR A 35 2.00 -0.22 -16.87
C TYR A 35 1.37 0.36 -18.13
N ARG A 36 0.49 1.36 -18.00
CA ARG A 36 -0.21 1.97 -19.14
C ARG A 36 0.75 2.70 -20.08
N GLY A 37 1.76 3.39 -19.54
CA GLY A 37 2.75 4.15 -20.31
C GLY A 37 3.92 3.34 -20.86
N ARG A 38 4.05 2.05 -20.52
CA ARG A 38 5.26 1.24 -20.79
C ARG A 38 5.67 1.18 -22.26
N LYS A 39 4.73 1.13 -23.22
CA LYS A 39 5.07 0.98 -24.65
C LYS A 39 5.88 2.18 -25.12
N ARG A 40 5.36 3.38 -24.87
CA ARG A 40 5.99 4.65 -25.20
C ARG A 40 7.34 4.82 -24.50
N LEU A 41 7.38 4.55 -23.18
CA LEU A 41 8.61 4.65 -22.39
C LEU A 41 9.73 3.71 -22.87
N LEU A 42 9.38 2.53 -23.41
CA LEU A 42 10.35 1.56 -23.91
C LEU A 42 10.77 1.83 -25.35
N GLU A 43 9.88 2.39 -26.17
CA GLU A 43 10.19 2.82 -27.54
C GLU A 43 11.19 3.99 -27.55
N ASP A 44 11.05 4.93 -26.60
CA ASP A 44 11.95 6.08 -26.44
C ASP A 44 13.31 5.72 -25.77
N GLY A 45 13.62 4.43 -25.57
CA GLY A 45 14.86 3.98 -24.92
C GLY A 45 14.90 4.18 -23.40
N GLY A 46 13.78 4.53 -22.76
CA GLY A 46 13.68 4.80 -21.32
C GLY A 46 13.63 3.56 -20.41
N GLY A 47 14.10 2.39 -20.86
CA GLY A 47 14.01 1.12 -20.11
C GLY A 47 14.72 1.16 -18.76
N VAL A 48 15.93 1.74 -18.71
CA VAL A 48 16.68 1.94 -17.46
C VAL A 48 15.94 2.84 -16.48
N PHE A 49 15.35 3.94 -16.95
CA PHE A 49 14.55 4.85 -16.12
C PHE A 49 13.32 4.14 -15.58
N PHE A 50 12.58 3.44 -16.44
CA PHE A 50 11.41 2.63 -16.06
C PHE A 50 11.77 1.63 -14.95
N SER A 51 12.86 0.88 -15.11
CA SER A 51 13.32 -0.11 -14.13
C SER A 51 13.70 0.53 -12.78
N ARG A 52 14.35 1.70 -12.81
CA ARG A 52 14.74 2.43 -11.59
C ARG A 52 13.52 2.94 -10.82
N VAL A 53 12.55 3.54 -11.51
CA VAL A 53 11.30 4.00 -10.89
C VAL A 53 10.52 2.82 -10.34
N TYR A 54 10.36 1.75 -11.14
CA TYR A 54 9.71 0.52 -10.70
C TYR A 54 10.32 -0.03 -9.40
N LYS A 55 11.66 -0.15 -9.32
CA LYS A 55 12.34 -0.65 -8.11
C LYS A 55 12.05 0.23 -6.89
N LYS A 56 12.12 1.56 -7.02
CA LYS A 56 11.85 2.47 -5.89
C LYS A 56 10.41 2.39 -5.41
N VAL A 57 9.45 2.44 -6.34
CA VAL A 57 8.01 2.34 -6.00
C VAL A 57 7.71 0.98 -5.36
N LYS A 58 8.30 -0.10 -5.89
CA LYS A 58 8.20 -1.45 -5.33
C LYS A 58 8.67 -1.50 -3.87
N THR A 59 9.85 -0.99 -3.57
CA THR A 59 10.39 -1.02 -2.21
C THR A 59 9.52 -0.23 -1.22
N ILE A 60 9.05 0.96 -1.62
CA ILE A 60 8.17 1.78 -0.76
C ILE A 60 6.87 1.03 -0.45
N ALA A 61 6.28 0.44 -1.47
CA ALA A 61 5.03 -0.27 -1.30
C ALA A 61 5.20 -1.59 -0.52
N GLU A 62 6.35 -2.27 -0.62
CA GLU A 62 6.67 -3.47 0.18
C GLU A 62 6.85 -3.10 1.66
N ALA A 63 7.57 -2.01 1.93
CA ALA A 63 7.71 -1.47 3.27
C ALA A 63 6.36 -1.04 3.86
N SER A 64 5.51 -0.40 3.04
CA SER A 64 4.16 0.02 3.45
C SER A 64 3.29 -1.18 3.78
N LEU A 65 3.31 -2.24 2.96
CA LEU A 65 2.56 -3.46 3.20
C LEU A 65 3.04 -4.18 4.48
N ALA A 66 4.35 -4.30 4.67
CA ALA A 66 4.91 -4.89 5.89
C ALA A 66 4.49 -4.10 7.14
N TRP A 67 4.52 -2.77 7.06
CA TRP A 67 4.09 -1.92 8.17
C TRP A 67 2.59 -2.03 8.45
N ILE A 68 1.73 -2.10 7.44
CA ILE A 68 0.28 -2.33 7.61
C ILE A 68 0.02 -3.62 8.39
N LEU A 69 0.73 -4.71 8.05
CA LEU A 69 0.59 -5.98 8.75
C LEU A 69 1.04 -5.89 10.21
N ILE A 70 2.16 -5.21 10.49
CA ILE A 70 2.69 -5.05 11.84
C ILE A 70 1.80 -4.11 12.68
N ALA A 71 1.50 -2.92 12.15
CA ALA A 71 0.68 -1.90 12.82
C ALA A 71 -0.80 -2.30 12.91
N GLY A 72 -1.25 -3.24 12.10
CA GLY A 72 -2.58 -3.84 12.20
C GLY A 72 -2.77 -4.70 13.45
N VAL A 73 -1.71 -5.29 14.00
CA VAL A 73 -1.78 -6.17 15.18
C VAL A 73 -2.23 -5.43 16.44
N PRO A 74 -1.62 -4.29 16.84
CA PRO A 74 -2.13 -3.49 17.94
C PRO A 74 -3.58 -3.05 17.69
N ARG A 75 -3.92 -2.67 16.45
CA ARG A 75 -5.26 -2.19 16.12
C ARG A 75 -6.32 -3.25 16.36
N THR A 76 -6.09 -4.51 16.00
CA THR A 76 -7.06 -5.61 16.21
C THR A 76 -7.17 -6.00 17.69
N ILE A 77 -6.07 -6.01 18.43
CA ILE A 77 -6.05 -6.37 19.86
C ILE A 77 -6.76 -5.30 20.71
N PHE A 78 -6.50 -4.02 20.43
CA PHE A 78 -7.04 -2.90 21.22
C PHE A 78 -8.38 -2.37 20.70
N TYR A 79 -8.88 -2.88 19.56
CA TYR A 79 -10.12 -2.46 18.90
C TYR A 79 -11.32 -2.43 19.86
N LYS A 80 -11.58 -3.55 20.55
CA LYS A 80 -12.71 -3.70 21.49
C LYS A 80 -12.61 -2.82 22.73
N ARG A 81 -11.42 -2.32 23.07
CA ARG A 81 -11.17 -1.59 24.31
C ARG A 81 -11.25 -0.07 24.14
N TYR A 82 -11.05 0.41 22.91
CA TYR A 82 -10.94 1.84 22.61
C TYR A 82 -11.94 2.32 21.55
N GLU A 83 -12.31 1.49 20.58
CA GLU A 83 -13.28 1.85 19.52
C GLU A 83 -14.69 1.29 19.78
N TRP A 84 -14.84 0.28 20.65
CA TRP A 84 -16.13 -0.11 21.26
C TRP A 84 -16.31 0.67 22.57
N SER A 85 -16.62 1.96 22.44
CA SER A 85 -17.34 2.64 23.52
C SER A 85 -18.83 2.51 23.22
N ASP A 86 -19.68 2.23 24.20
CA ASP A 86 -21.15 2.24 24.03
C ASP A 86 -21.70 3.60 23.53
N LEU A 87 -20.84 4.63 23.44
CA LEU A 87 -21.14 5.99 22.94
C LEU A 87 -20.90 6.16 21.43
N SER A 88 -20.14 5.27 20.80
CA SER A 88 -19.85 5.31 19.36
C SER A 88 -20.94 4.54 18.61
N GLY A 89 -22.04 5.23 18.30
CA GLY A 89 -23.25 4.63 17.73
C GLY A 89 -23.05 3.82 16.45
N ASP A 90 -24.04 2.99 16.11
CA ASP A 90 -24.03 1.97 15.04
C ASP A 90 -23.47 2.44 13.69
N LEU A 91 -23.66 3.71 13.33
CA LEU A 91 -23.13 4.32 12.10
C LEU A 91 -21.60 4.32 12.02
N GLN A 92 -20.89 4.44 13.14
CA GLN A 92 -19.43 4.43 13.16
C GLN A 92 -18.87 3.05 12.81
N ILE A 93 -19.52 1.99 13.27
CA ILE A 93 -19.15 0.61 12.95
C ILE A 93 -19.31 0.37 11.44
N VAL A 94 -20.44 0.78 10.87
CA VAL A 94 -20.70 0.68 9.43
C VAL A 94 -19.65 1.44 8.61
N ALA A 95 -19.31 2.68 9.02
CA ALA A 95 -18.30 3.48 8.35
C ALA A 95 -16.91 2.80 8.36
N ILE A 96 -16.53 2.18 9.48
CA ILE A 96 -15.26 1.46 9.58
C ILE A 96 -15.26 0.20 8.69
N ILE A 97 -16.36 -0.54 8.63
CA ILE A 97 -16.48 -1.70 7.74
C ILE A 97 -16.34 -1.28 6.28
N ILE A 98 -17.06 -0.26 5.85
CA ILE A 98 -16.98 0.26 4.47
C ILE A 98 -15.55 0.69 4.15
N LYS A 99 -14.88 1.43 5.06
CA LYS A 99 -13.47 1.82 4.91
C LYS A 99 -12.59 0.60 4.65
N HIS A 100 -12.75 -0.48 5.40
CA HIS A 100 -11.94 -1.69 5.22
C HIS A 100 -12.22 -2.39 3.89
N ILE A 101 -13.48 -2.50 3.48
CA ILE A 101 -13.84 -3.10 2.18
C ILE A 101 -13.20 -2.31 1.03
N VAL A 102 -13.36 -0.98 1.05
CA VAL A 102 -12.79 -0.10 0.02
C VAL A 102 -11.26 -0.21 0.00
N MET A 103 -10.61 -0.15 1.15
CA MET A 103 -9.16 -0.27 1.24
C MET A 103 -8.66 -1.65 0.80
N PHE A 104 -9.37 -2.72 1.14
CA PHE A 104 -9.01 -4.09 0.75
C PHE A 104 -9.12 -4.27 -0.77
N LEU A 105 -10.21 -3.78 -1.38
CA LEU A 105 -10.39 -3.81 -2.83
C LEU A 105 -9.30 -2.99 -3.54
N LEU A 106 -9.00 -1.81 -3.03
CA LEU A 106 -8.01 -0.90 -3.61
C LEU A 106 -6.60 -1.52 -3.53
N VAL A 107 -6.20 -2.03 -2.36
CA VAL A 107 -4.92 -2.73 -2.19
C VAL A 107 -4.86 -4.01 -3.04
N GLY A 108 -5.95 -4.79 -3.10
CA GLY A 108 -6.01 -6.02 -3.88
C GLY A 108 -5.87 -5.77 -5.39
N LEU A 109 -6.65 -4.84 -5.94
CA LEU A 109 -6.59 -4.45 -7.36
C LEU A 109 -5.23 -3.89 -7.74
N LEU A 110 -4.62 -3.09 -6.88
CA LEU A 110 -3.31 -2.48 -7.17
C LEU A 110 -2.15 -3.48 -7.02
N SER A 111 -2.26 -4.42 -6.09
CA SER A 111 -1.30 -5.53 -5.95
C SER A 111 -1.29 -6.42 -7.19
N PHE A 112 -2.43 -6.60 -7.86
CA PHE A 112 -2.50 -7.34 -9.14
C PHE A 112 -1.61 -6.72 -10.23
N TYR A 113 -1.66 -5.39 -10.41
CA TYR A 113 -0.82 -4.71 -11.41
C TYR A 113 0.66 -4.83 -11.11
N TRP A 114 1.02 -4.88 -9.84
CA TRP A 114 2.39 -5.06 -9.41
C TRP A 114 2.95 -6.45 -9.77
N ILE A 115 2.18 -7.52 -9.49
CA ILE A 115 2.56 -8.89 -9.88
C ILE A 115 2.74 -8.98 -11.39
N ARG A 116 1.88 -8.30 -12.16
CA ARG A 116 1.96 -8.27 -13.62
C ARG A 116 3.19 -7.49 -14.11
N LEU A 117 3.50 -6.33 -13.52
CA LEU A 117 4.66 -5.52 -13.90
C LEU A 117 5.99 -6.20 -13.57
N SER A 118 6.04 -6.90 -12.43
CA SER A 118 7.19 -7.69 -11.97
C SER A 118 7.69 -8.66 -13.02
N ARG A 119 6.78 -9.39 -13.67
CA ARG A 119 7.11 -10.32 -14.75
C ARG A 119 7.65 -9.60 -15.98
N ILE A 120 7.05 -8.46 -16.32
CA ILE A 120 7.43 -7.67 -17.51
C ILE A 120 8.80 -7.02 -17.32
N ASN A 121 9.10 -6.44 -16.15
CA ASN A 121 10.39 -5.81 -15.89
C ASN A 121 11.56 -6.79 -16.02
N LYS A 122 11.39 -8.05 -15.58
CA LYS A 122 12.40 -9.11 -15.79
C LYS A 122 12.67 -9.36 -17.28
N SER A 123 11.63 -9.37 -18.10
CA SER A 123 11.76 -9.56 -19.56
C SER A 123 12.43 -8.38 -20.27
N ILE A 124 12.21 -7.16 -19.80
CA ILE A 124 12.84 -5.94 -20.34
C ILE A 124 14.35 -5.96 -20.04
N LEU A 125 14.73 -6.23 -18.79
CA LEU A 125 16.13 -6.31 -18.37
C LEU A 125 16.89 -7.38 -19.18
N ALA A 126 16.31 -8.58 -19.33
CA ALA A 126 16.90 -9.66 -20.12
C ALA A 126 16.99 -9.39 -21.63
N LYS A 127 16.34 -8.33 -22.13
CA LYS A 127 16.39 -7.89 -23.53
C LYS A 127 17.39 -6.76 -23.74
N GLU A 128 17.55 -5.87 -22.76
CA GLU A 128 18.62 -4.85 -22.75
C GLU A 128 20.01 -5.51 -22.62
N GLU A 129 20.15 -6.52 -21.76
CA GLU A 129 21.41 -7.25 -21.55
C GLU A 129 21.88 -8.04 -22.78
N ARG A 130 20.98 -8.31 -23.75
CA ARG A 130 21.30 -8.94 -25.04
C ARG A 130 21.61 -7.95 -26.17
N ARG A 131 21.41 -6.65 -25.96
CA ARG A 131 21.76 -5.60 -26.93
C ARG A 131 23.15 -5.01 -26.70
N HIS A 132 23.72 -5.24 -25.53
CA HIS A 132 25.11 -4.92 -25.20
C HIS A 132 25.99 -6.15 -25.39
#